data_AF-A0A528WW27-F1
#
_entry.id   AF-A0A528WW27-F1
#
_cell.length_a   1.000
_cell.length_b   1.000
_cell.length_c   1.000
_cell.angle_alpha   90.00
_cell.angle_beta   90.00
_cell.angle_gamma   90.00
#
_symmetry.space_group_name_H-M   'P 1'
#
loop_
_entity.id
_entity.type
_entity.pdbx_description
1 polymer ?
#
loop_
_entity_poly.entity_id
_entity_poly.type
_entity_poly.pdbx_seq_one_letter_code
_entity_poly.pdbx_strand_id
1 'polypeptide(L)'
;MSRILCPNRRTVVLGVAAVVSFLKGPDLAIAAEDPELTRRFKYLSQNGNSTCSAKFTESIATMPAMSRITGSCCSPMEMKRYAEQVNGLAKYRDIAMIPSDPYDIPAGIAQKMMPYYDVKLTGDEQQAYDYAMVNSEEKGPCCCQCWRWKVYGGLAKFLIREHGFTGKQVVDIWDLSDGCGGGM
;
A
#
# COMPACT_ATOMS: atom_id res chain seq x y z
N MET A 1 61.87 9.78 61.36
CA MET A 1 60.58 9.90 62.05
C MET A 1 59.89 8.55 62.03
N SER A 2 59.43 8.11 63.19
CA SER A 2 59.09 6.72 63.53
C SER A 2 57.61 6.37 63.34
N ARG A 3 57.38 5.11 62.94
CA ARG A 3 56.29 4.16 63.30
C ARG A 3 54.84 4.38 62.83
N ILE A 4 54.44 3.49 61.90
CA ILE A 4 53.32 2.50 61.93
C ILE A 4 52.16 2.77 62.90
N LEU A 5 50.92 2.74 62.38
CA LEU A 5 49.78 1.95 62.92
C LEU A 5 48.53 2.03 62.02
N CYS A 6 48.06 0.87 61.53
CA CYS A 6 46.66 0.67 61.12
C CYS A 6 45.80 0.34 62.36
N PRO A 7 44.50 0.68 62.40
CA PRO A 7 43.50 -0.40 62.40
C PRO A 7 42.12 -0.08 61.75
N ASN A 8 41.66 -1.04 60.94
CA ASN A 8 40.35 -1.72 60.88
C ASN A 8 39.10 -1.10 61.59
N ARG A 9 37.97 -0.96 60.87
CA ARG A 9 36.64 -1.46 61.35
C ARG A 9 35.56 -1.49 60.25
N ARG A 10 34.87 -2.63 60.15
CA ARG A 10 33.64 -2.91 59.40
C ARG A 10 32.48 -1.98 59.79
N THR A 11 31.64 -1.60 58.83
CA THR A 11 30.19 -1.42 59.06
C THR A 11 29.42 -1.74 57.77
N VAL A 12 28.55 -2.76 57.86
CA VAL A 12 27.51 -3.08 56.88
C VAL A 12 26.34 -2.13 57.16
N VAL A 13 25.82 -1.45 56.15
CA VAL A 13 24.52 -0.78 56.22
C VAL A 13 23.69 -1.24 55.02
N LEU A 14 22.60 -1.95 55.33
CA LEU A 14 21.49 -2.18 54.41
C LEU A 14 20.89 -0.83 53.99
N GLY A 15 20.84 -0.58 52.69
CA GLY A 15 20.06 0.51 52.10
C GLY A 15 19.13 -0.07 51.04
N VAL A 16 17.86 -0.23 51.40
CA VAL A 16 16.77 -0.61 50.48
C VAL A 16 16.52 0.58 49.55
N ALA A 17 16.83 0.43 48.27
CA ALA A 17 16.44 1.37 47.23
C ALA A 17 15.33 0.74 46.38
N ALA A 18 14.10 1.17 46.64
CA ALA A 18 12.95 0.94 45.78
C ALA A 18 13.00 1.95 44.62
N VAL A 19 13.12 1.49 43.37
CA VAL A 19 12.92 2.34 42.18
C VAL A 19 12.31 1.53 41.03
N VAL A 20 11.01 1.76 40.85
CA VAL A 20 10.24 1.87 39.59
C VAL A 20 10.18 0.65 38.66
N SER A 21 9.01 0.03 38.67
CA SER A 21 8.49 -0.89 37.65
C SER A 21 8.54 -0.24 36.26
N PHE A 22 9.35 -0.81 35.36
CA PHE A 22 9.23 -0.58 33.92
C PHE A 22 7.99 -1.33 33.40
N LEU A 23 6.83 -0.66 33.41
CA LEU A 23 5.72 -1.02 32.54
C LEU A 23 6.05 -0.53 31.12
N LYS A 24 6.75 -1.36 30.34
CA LYS A 24 6.66 -1.28 28.87
C LYS A 24 5.63 -2.32 28.43
N GLY A 25 4.35 -1.93 28.54
CA GLY A 25 3.34 -2.56 27.70
C GLY A 25 3.72 -2.26 26.24
N PRO A 26 3.64 -3.22 25.31
CA PRO A 26 3.60 -2.85 23.91
C PRO A 26 2.33 -2.02 23.71
N ASP A 27 2.49 -0.87 23.05
CA ASP A 27 1.41 -0.14 22.39
C ASP A 27 0.75 -1.07 21.36
N LEU A 28 -0.08 -1.99 21.86
CA LEU A 28 -1.21 -2.58 21.14
C LEU A 28 -2.44 -1.74 21.46
N ALA A 29 -2.28 -0.42 21.41
CA ALA A 29 -3.40 0.42 21.04
C ALA A 29 -3.65 0.08 19.56
N ILE A 30 -4.64 -0.78 19.32
CA ILE A 30 -5.39 -0.74 18.07
C ILE A 30 -5.71 0.74 17.88
N ALA A 31 -5.00 1.38 16.94
CA ALA A 31 -5.21 2.78 16.62
C ALA A 31 -6.72 2.94 16.47
N ALA A 32 -7.33 3.82 17.27
CA ALA A 32 -8.71 4.21 17.06
C ALA A 32 -8.88 4.45 15.57
N GLU A 33 -9.83 3.74 14.94
CA GLU A 33 -10.02 3.76 13.49
C GLU A 33 -9.98 5.21 13.01
N ASP A 34 -9.03 5.54 12.12
CA ASP A 34 -8.90 6.88 11.55
C ASP A 34 -10.29 7.31 11.02
N PRO A 35 -10.95 8.30 11.66
CA PRO A 35 -12.33 8.62 11.32
C PRO A 35 -12.49 9.05 9.85
N GLU A 36 -11.45 9.65 9.28
CA GLU A 36 -11.45 10.06 7.87
C GLU A 36 -11.31 8.84 6.95
N LEU A 37 -10.49 7.85 7.32
CA LEU A 37 -10.38 6.59 6.59
C LEU A 37 -11.72 5.81 6.64
N THR A 38 -12.34 5.69 7.81
CA THR A 38 -13.65 5.03 7.96
C THR A 38 -14.74 5.74 7.15
N ARG A 39 -14.73 7.08 7.14
CA ARG A 39 -15.68 7.87 6.32
C ARG A 39 -15.49 7.62 4.82
N ARG A 40 -14.24 7.60 4.34
CA ARG A 40 -13.92 7.30 2.94
C ARG A 40 -14.30 5.87 2.57
N PHE A 41 -13.98 4.89 3.40
CA PHE A 41 -14.38 3.49 3.23
C PHE A 41 -15.90 3.35 3.03
N LYS A 42 -16.68 3.95 3.93
CA LYS A 42 -18.14 3.92 3.86
C LYS A 42 -18.66 4.53 2.56
N TYR A 43 -18.08 5.65 2.13
CA TYR A 43 -18.46 6.28 0.87
C TYR A 43 -18.13 5.38 -0.34
N LEU A 44 -16.89 4.89 -0.45
CA LEU A 44 -16.41 4.11 -1.59
C LEU A 44 -17.10 2.75 -1.72
N SER A 45 -17.38 2.09 -0.58
CA SER A 45 -18.10 0.81 -0.56
C SER A 45 -19.57 0.90 -0.97
N GLN A 46 -20.18 2.09 -0.87
CA GLN A 46 -21.59 2.33 -1.17
C GLN A 46 -21.82 3.06 -2.51
N ASN A 47 -20.81 3.75 -3.03
CA ASN A 47 -20.92 4.65 -4.19
C ASN A 47 -19.93 4.29 -5.30
N GLY A 48 -19.70 3.00 -5.53
CA GLY A 48 -18.80 2.51 -6.56
C GLY A 48 -19.39 2.61 -7.97
N ASN A 49 -18.54 2.90 -8.97
CA ASN A 49 -18.87 2.87 -10.39
C ASN A 49 -17.89 2.00 -11.22
N SER A 50 -16.91 1.38 -10.56
CA SER A 50 -15.81 0.61 -11.14
C SER A 50 -16.25 -0.77 -11.64
N THR A 51 -17.03 -0.83 -12.73
CA THR A 51 -17.44 -2.11 -13.31
C THR A 51 -16.36 -2.72 -14.21
N CYS A 52 -16.06 -4.01 -14.05
CA CYS A 52 -15.21 -4.76 -14.99
C CYS A 52 -16.01 -5.17 -16.24
N SER A 53 -16.35 -4.21 -17.11
CA SER A 53 -17.03 -4.46 -18.38
C SER A 53 -16.29 -3.82 -19.56
N ALA A 54 -16.46 -4.38 -20.76
CA ALA A 54 -15.92 -3.80 -22.00
C ALA A 54 -16.44 -2.38 -22.23
N LYS A 55 -17.77 -2.18 -22.08
CA LYS A 55 -18.42 -0.87 -22.21
C LYS A 55 -17.83 0.18 -21.26
N PHE A 56 -17.57 -0.18 -20.00
CA PHE A 56 -16.94 0.74 -19.05
C PHE A 56 -15.47 1.01 -19.41
N THR A 57 -14.75 -0.01 -19.87
CA THR A 57 -13.37 0.14 -20.34
C THR A 57 -13.28 1.15 -21.49
N GLU A 58 -14.21 1.09 -22.45
CA GLU A 58 -14.28 2.02 -23.57
C GLU A 58 -14.67 3.44 -23.15
N SER A 59 -15.57 3.59 -22.17
CA SER A 59 -16.04 4.91 -21.75
C SER A 59 -14.95 5.76 -21.09
N ILE A 60 -13.95 5.14 -20.45
CA ILE A 60 -12.83 5.83 -19.78
C ILE A 60 -12.13 6.82 -20.70
N ALA A 61 -11.98 6.51 -21.99
CA ALA A 61 -11.31 7.39 -22.95
C ALA A 61 -12.01 8.77 -23.10
N THR A 62 -13.30 8.84 -22.78
CA THR A 62 -14.13 10.05 -22.93
C THR A 62 -14.51 10.70 -21.61
N MET A 63 -14.14 10.09 -20.47
CA MET A 63 -14.42 10.64 -19.16
C MET A 63 -13.67 11.97 -18.95
N PRO A 64 -14.26 12.97 -18.25
CA PRO A 64 -13.50 14.13 -17.79
C PRO A 64 -12.32 13.67 -16.92
N ALA A 65 -11.13 14.24 -17.15
CA ALA A 65 -9.89 13.79 -16.49
C ALA A 65 -9.97 13.78 -14.94
N MET A 66 -10.76 14.69 -14.36
CA MET A 66 -10.95 14.81 -12.91
C MET A 66 -12.09 13.95 -12.36
N SER A 67 -12.86 13.29 -13.24
CA SER A 67 -13.88 12.33 -12.79
C SER A 67 -13.24 11.16 -12.05
N ARG A 68 -13.98 10.57 -11.11
CA ARG A 68 -13.50 9.52 -10.21
C ARG A 68 -14.07 8.17 -10.62
N ILE A 69 -13.19 7.19 -10.76
CA ILE A 69 -13.53 5.77 -10.89
C ILE A 69 -13.42 5.17 -9.48
N THR A 70 -14.56 4.81 -8.89
CA THR A 70 -14.66 4.52 -7.46
C THR A 70 -15.15 3.11 -7.15
N GLY A 71 -14.76 2.61 -5.98
CA GLY A 71 -15.24 1.35 -5.40
C GLY A 71 -14.54 0.11 -5.95
N SER A 72 -14.88 -1.06 -5.40
CA SER A 72 -14.37 -2.35 -5.83
C SER A 72 -15.08 -2.86 -7.08
N CYS A 73 -14.39 -3.70 -7.87
CA CYS A 73 -14.94 -4.25 -9.11
C CYS A 73 -15.45 -5.69 -9.03
N CYS A 74 -15.07 -6.45 -8.00
CA CYS A 74 -15.33 -7.90 -7.92
C CYS A 74 -16.05 -8.31 -6.63
N SER A 75 -15.42 -8.06 -5.49
CA SER A 75 -15.93 -8.43 -4.15
C SER A 75 -16.19 -7.18 -3.31
N PRO A 76 -17.01 -7.27 -2.25
CA PRO A 76 -17.17 -6.15 -1.30
C PRO A 76 -15.83 -5.69 -0.72
N MET A 77 -15.69 -4.39 -0.51
CA MET A 77 -14.55 -3.82 0.21
C MET A 77 -14.58 -4.28 1.68
N GLU A 78 -13.39 -4.44 2.25
CA GLU A 78 -13.20 -4.79 3.66
C GLU A 78 -12.31 -3.74 4.34
N MET A 79 -12.67 -3.30 5.55
CA MET A 79 -12.10 -2.11 6.17
C MET A 79 -10.63 -2.30 6.53
N LYS A 80 -10.26 -3.48 7.06
CA LYS A 80 -8.88 -3.78 7.42
C LYS A 80 -7.98 -3.78 6.18
N ARG A 81 -8.37 -4.48 5.11
CA ARG A 81 -7.63 -4.50 3.84
C ARG A 81 -7.53 -3.10 3.24
N TYR A 82 -8.63 -2.35 3.22
CA TYR A 82 -8.61 -0.97 2.74
C TYR A 82 -7.61 -0.09 3.50
N ALA A 83 -7.55 -0.21 4.83
CA ALA A 83 -6.60 0.52 5.64
C ALA A 83 -5.15 0.11 5.37
N GLU A 84 -4.89 -1.19 5.23
CA GLU A 84 -3.56 -1.71 4.85
C GLU A 84 -3.11 -1.15 3.49
N GLN A 85 -4.01 -1.17 2.49
CA GLN A 85 -3.72 -0.68 1.15
C GLN A 85 -3.41 0.83 1.13
N VAL A 86 -4.29 1.66 1.70
CA VAL A 86 -4.09 3.13 1.72
C VAL A 86 -2.82 3.52 2.48
N ASN A 87 -2.56 2.89 3.62
CA ASN A 87 -1.35 3.16 4.41
C ASN A 87 -0.09 2.67 3.68
N GLY A 88 -0.15 1.50 3.05
CA GLY A 88 0.97 0.95 2.29
C GLY A 88 1.33 1.81 1.07
N LEU A 89 0.33 2.36 0.36
CA LEU A 89 0.54 3.23 -0.79
C LEU A 89 1.16 4.59 -0.42
N ALA A 90 1.10 5.01 0.84
CA ALA A 90 1.68 6.28 1.30
C ALA A 90 3.19 6.38 0.99
N LYS A 91 3.91 5.25 0.92
CA LYS A 91 5.35 5.24 0.55
C LYS A 91 5.61 5.59 -0.92
N TYR A 92 4.59 5.57 -1.77
CA TYR A 92 4.67 5.88 -3.20
C TYR A 92 4.08 7.24 -3.57
N ARG A 93 3.69 8.05 -2.58
CA ARG A 93 2.98 9.32 -2.77
C ARG A 93 3.67 10.35 -3.68
N ASP A 94 5.00 10.25 -3.82
CA ASP A 94 5.79 11.18 -4.62
C ASP A 94 5.69 10.88 -6.14
N ILE A 95 5.09 9.74 -6.52
CA ILE A 95 4.85 9.36 -7.92
C ILE A 95 3.38 9.63 -8.25
N ALA A 96 3.12 10.76 -8.91
CA ALA A 96 1.76 11.23 -9.20
C ALA A 96 0.87 10.25 -10.00
N MET A 97 1.46 9.29 -10.72
CA MET A 97 0.71 8.29 -11.49
C MET A 97 0.23 7.10 -10.65
N ILE A 98 0.72 6.94 -9.41
CA ILE A 98 0.25 5.92 -8.48
C ILE A 98 -0.91 6.53 -7.67
N PRO A 99 -2.16 6.04 -7.82
CA PRO A 99 -3.25 6.50 -6.98
C PRO A 99 -2.96 6.22 -5.50
N SER A 100 -3.16 7.20 -4.64
CA SER A 100 -2.98 7.04 -3.19
C SER A 100 -4.09 6.22 -2.52
N ASP A 101 -5.18 5.98 -3.25
CA ASP A 101 -6.34 5.20 -2.81
C ASP A 101 -6.70 4.22 -3.94
N PRO A 102 -6.65 2.90 -3.70
CA PRO A 102 -6.87 1.92 -4.76
C PRO A 102 -8.33 1.87 -5.21
N TYR A 103 -9.26 2.41 -4.42
CA TYR A 103 -10.68 2.44 -4.74
C TYR A 103 -11.16 3.83 -5.17
N ASP A 104 -10.26 4.79 -5.39
CA ASP A 104 -10.62 6.14 -5.83
C ASP A 104 -9.60 6.71 -6.84
N ILE A 105 -9.83 6.42 -8.12
CA ILE A 105 -8.87 6.66 -9.20
C ILE A 105 -9.33 7.81 -10.10
N PRO A 106 -8.51 8.84 -10.34
CA PRO A 106 -8.84 9.86 -11.34
C PRO A 106 -8.83 9.24 -12.74
N ALA A 107 -9.87 9.49 -13.54
CA ALA A 107 -9.96 8.99 -14.91
C ALA A 107 -8.75 9.41 -15.77
N GLY A 108 -8.17 10.60 -15.52
CA GLY A 108 -6.96 11.05 -16.19
C GLY A 108 -5.73 10.17 -15.97
N ILE A 109 -5.61 9.49 -14.82
CA ILE A 109 -4.56 8.48 -14.61
C ILE A 109 -4.85 7.26 -15.45
N ALA A 110 -6.09 6.77 -15.44
CA ALA A 110 -6.47 5.60 -16.24
C ALA A 110 -6.23 5.85 -17.75
N GLN A 111 -6.62 7.01 -18.26
CA GLN A 111 -6.39 7.44 -19.64
C GLN A 111 -4.91 7.46 -20.02
N LYS A 112 -4.02 7.87 -19.10
CA LYS A 112 -2.57 7.88 -19.34
C LYS A 112 -1.96 6.49 -19.26
N MET A 113 -2.40 5.65 -18.33
CA MET A 113 -1.75 4.36 -18.07
C MET A 113 -2.26 3.24 -18.98
N MET A 114 -3.52 3.25 -19.42
CA MET A 114 -4.03 2.20 -20.32
C MET A 114 -3.21 2.05 -21.61
N PRO A 115 -2.79 3.11 -22.32
CA PRO A 115 -1.92 2.98 -23.48
C PRO A 115 -0.53 2.40 -23.17
N TYR A 116 0.00 2.63 -21.97
CA TYR A 116 1.27 2.03 -21.55
C TYR A 116 1.19 0.50 -21.48
N TYR A 117 -0.01 -0.07 -21.34
CA TYR A 117 -0.18 -1.53 -21.32
C TYR A 117 0.36 -2.21 -22.59
N ASP A 118 0.29 -1.54 -23.74
CA ASP A 118 0.74 -2.08 -25.03
C ASP A 118 2.21 -1.73 -25.35
N VAL A 119 2.87 -0.92 -24.49
CA VAL A 119 4.29 -0.58 -24.66
C VAL A 119 5.13 -1.84 -24.50
N LYS A 120 6.08 -2.03 -25.42
CA LYS A 120 7.06 -3.11 -25.38
C LYS A 120 8.20 -2.73 -24.43
N LEU A 121 8.44 -3.59 -23.46
CA LEU A 121 9.59 -3.49 -22.57
C LEU A 121 10.84 -4.12 -23.23
N THR A 122 12.02 -3.65 -22.84
CA THR A 122 13.30 -4.27 -23.16
C THR A 122 13.52 -5.53 -22.30
N GLY A 123 14.62 -6.27 -22.50
CA GLY A 123 14.85 -7.56 -21.84
C GLY A 123 14.75 -7.50 -20.31
N ASP A 124 15.56 -6.66 -19.68
CA ASP A 124 15.60 -6.54 -18.21
C ASP A 124 14.29 -5.95 -17.64
N GLU A 125 13.70 -4.98 -18.36
CA GLU A 125 12.40 -4.40 -18.00
C GLU A 125 11.29 -5.47 -18.05
N GLN A 126 11.26 -6.29 -19.11
CA GLN A 126 10.28 -7.37 -19.26
C GLN A 126 10.47 -8.43 -18.18
N GLN A 127 11.71 -8.75 -17.80
CA GLN A 127 11.99 -9.66 -16.69
C GLN A 127 11.40 -9.15 -15.36
N ALA A 128 11.49 -7.85 -15.09
CA ALA A 128 10.86 -7.25 -13.91
C ALA A 128 9.33 -7.36 -13.96
N TYR A 129 8.73 -7.09 -15.12
CA TYR A 129 7.28 -7.21 -15.31
C TYR A 129 6.79 -8.66 -15.15
N ASP A 130 7.46 -9.61 -15.78
CA ASP A 130 7.13 -11.04 -15.72
C ASP A 130 7.30 -11.61 -14.31
N TYR A 131 8.32 -11.16 -13.58
CA TYR A 131 8.45 -11.47 -12.17
C TYR A 131 7.20 -11.05 -11.40
N ALA A 132 6.70 -9.84 -11.62
CA ALA A 132 5.51 -9.38 -10.92
C ALA A 132 4.25 -10.18 -11.29
N MET A 133 4.09 -10.53 -12.56
CA MET A 133 2.97 -11.37 -13.03
C MET A 133 2.89 -12.70 -12.31
N VAL A 134 4.03 -13.30 -11.95
CA VAL A 134 4.07 -14.60 -11.26
C VAL A 134 3.95 -14.45 -9.74
N ASN A 135 4.45 -13.35 -9.17
CA ASN A 135 4.65 -13.22 -7.73
C ASN A 135 3.60 -12.38 -7.00
N SER A 136 2.77 -11.58 -7.69
CA SER A 136 1.65 -10.89 -7.03
C SER A 136 0.58 -11.86 -6.54
N GLU A 137 -0.24 -11.38 -5.60
CA GLU A 137 -1.35 -12.13 -5.01
C GLU A 137 -2.32 -12.62 -6.09
N GLU A 138 -2.66 -11.73 -7.02
CA GLU A 138 -3.62 -11.98 -8.12
C GLU A 138 -3.00 -12.60 -9.38
N LYS A 139 -1.72 -12.96 -9.35
CA LYS A 139 -0.99 -13.43 -10.55
C LYS A 139 -1.12 -12.47 -11.74
N GLY A 140 -1.03 -11.19 -11.41
CA GLY A 140 -1.18 -10.05 -12.32
C GLY A 140 -1.53 -8.77 -11.58
N PRO A 141 -1.85 -7.69 -12.33
CA PRO A 141 -2.20 -6.39 -11.79
C PRO A 141 -3.56 -6.33 -11.08
N CYS A 142 -4.43 -7.32 -11.30
CA CYS A 142 -5.77 -7.41 -10.72
C CYS A 142 -6.36 -8.81 -10.98
N CYS A 143 -7.33 -9.25 -10.18
CA CYS A 143 -8.06 -10.50 -10.34
C CYS A 143 -8.77 -10.70 -11.70
N CYS A 144 -9.08 -9.60 -12.42
CA CYS A 144 -9.82 -9.65 -13.69
C CYS A 144 -9.10 -8.86 -14.79
N GLN A 145 -9.05 -9.42 -16.01
CA GLN A 145 -8.48 -8.76 -17.19
C GLN A 145 -9.40 -7.67 -17.79
N CYS A 146 -9.81 -6.70 -16.96
CA CYS A 146 -10.67 -5.59 -17.32
C CYS A 146 -9.89 -4.27 -17.45
N TRP A 147 -10.56 -3.11 -17.49
CA TRP A 147 -9.90 -1.81 -17.55
C TRP A 147 -8.80 -1.64 -16.48
N ARG A 148 -9.04 -2.13 -15.27
CA ARG A 148 -8.12 -2.00 -14.13
C ARG A 148 -6.82 -2.77 -14.39
N TRP A 149 -6.91 -3.96 -14.99
CA TRP A 149 -5.73 -4.71 -15.44
C TRP A 149 -4.90 -3.92 -16.43
N LYS A 150 -5.53 -3.26 -17.40
CA LYS A 150 -4.82 -2.41 -18.37
C LYS A 150 -4.18 -1.20 -17.70
N VAL A 151 -4.89 -0.53 -16.78
CA VAL A 151 -4.36 0.61 -16.02
C VAL A 151 -3.14 0.20 -15.20
N TYR A 152 -3.25 -0.81 -14.35
CA TYR A 152 -2.18 -1.18 -13.44
C TYR A 152 -1.05 -1.97 -14.12
N GLY A 153 -1.35 -2.73 -15.17
CA GLY A 153 -0.32 -3.30 -16.04
C GLY A 153 0.45 -2.21 -16.80
N GLY A 154 -0.24 -1.20 -17.33
CA GLY A 154 0.41 -0.05 -17.93
C GLY A 154 1.20 0.80 -16.93
N LEU A 155 0.67 1.00 -15.73
CA LEU A 155 1.37 1.67 -14.64
C LEU A 155 2.66 0.93 -14.27
N ALA A 156 2.63 -0.40 -14.17
CA ALA A 156 3.85 -1.18 -13.93
C ALA A 156 4.90 -0.97 -15.03
N LYS A 157 4.48 -0.99 -16.30
CA LYS A 157 5.39 -0.72 -17.43
C LYS A 157 5.99 0.68 -17.37
N PHE A 158 5.16 1.69 -17.06
CA PHE A 158 5.61 3.05 -16.83
C PHE A 158 6.63 3.13 -15.68
N LEU A 159 6.36 2.49 -14.54
CA LEU A 159 7.24 2.51 -13.38
C LEU A 159 8.57 1.79 -13.62
N ILE A 160 8.54 0.65 -14.30
CA ILE A 160 9.76 -0.08 -14.67
C ILE A 160 10.63 0.80 -15.58
N ARG A 161 10.04 1.35 -16.64
CA ARG A 161 10.78 2.09 -17.68
C ARG A 161 11.24 3.47 -17.24
N GLU A 162 10.38 4.23 -16.57
CA GLU A 162 10.62 5.64 -16.27
C GLU A 162 11.14 5.86 -14.85
N HIS A 163 10.91 4.90 -13.94
CA HIS A 163 11.31 4.99 -12.53
C HIS A 163 12.25 3.86 -12.08
N GLY A 164 12.66 2.95 -12.98
CA GLY A 164 13.59 1.87 -12.67
C GLY A 164 13.06 0.86 -11.64
N PHE A 165 11.74 0.68 -11.57
CA PHE A 165 11.14 -0.24 -10.60
C PHE A 165 11.55 -1.69 -10.87
N THR A 166 11.92 -2.39 -9.81
CA THR A 166 12.14 -3.84 -9.83
C THR A 166 10.82 -4.59 -9.81
N GLY A 167 10.83 -5.87 -10.23
CA GLY A 167 9.64 -6.72 -10.16
C GLY A 167 9.04 -6.81 -8.75
N LYS A 168 9.85 -6.81 -7.69
CA LYS A 168 9.37 -6.81 -6.30
C LYS A 168 8.60 -5.53 -5.93
N GLN A 169 9.05 -4.38 -6.41
CA GLN A 169 8.33 -3.13 -6.18
C GLN A 169 7.02 -3.08 -6.97
N VAL A 170 6.98 -3.69 -8.17
CA VAL A 170 5.75 -3.84 -8.94
C VAL A 170 4.76 -4.77 -8.24
N VAL A 171 5.22 -5.92 -7.72
CA VAL A 171 4.38 -6.82 -6.89
C VAL A 171 3.73 -6.05 -5.76
N ASP A 172 4.53 -5.34 -4.97
CA ASP A 172 4.04 -4.58 -3.82
C ASP A 172 3.04 -3.48 -4.22
N ILE A 173 3.24 -2.80 -5.36
CA ILE A 173 2.24 -1.87 -5.89
C ILE A 173 0.96 -2.59 -6.28
N TRP A 174 1.02 -3.70 -6.99
CA TRP A 174 -0.17 -4.42 -7.43
C TRP A 174 -0.96 -4.98 -6.26
N ASP A 175 -0.30 -5.58 -5.29
CA ASP A 175 -0.96 -6.12 -4.09
C ASP A 175 -1.59 -5.00 -3.24
N LEU A 176 -0.97 -3.81 -3.20
CA LEU A 176 -1.58 -2.65 -2.53
C LEU A 176 -2.67 -1.96 -3.37
N SER A 177 -2.63 -2.10 -4.70
CA SER A 177 -3.49 -1.35 -5.62
C SER A 177 -4.65 -2.15 -6.20
N ASP A 178 -4.73 -3.45 -5.88
CA ASP A 178 -5.81 -4.28 -6.34
C ASP A 178 -7.15 -3.67 -5.87
N GLY A 179 -8.10 -3.60 -6.80
CA GLY A 179 -9.46 -3.13 -6.52
C GLY A 179 -10.44 -4.30 -6.37
N CYS A 180 -9.93 -5.49 -6.07
CA CYS A 180 -10.71 -6.72 -6.11
C CYS A 180 -11.68 -6.81 -4.93
N GLY A 181 -11.41 -6.11 -3.82
CA GLY A 181 -12.18 -6.14 -2.59
C GLY A 181 -11.44 -6.91 -1.49
N GLY A 182 -12.14 -7.37 -0.47
CA GLY A 182 -11.52 -8.12 0.64
C GLY A 182 -12.49 -8.93 1.52
N GLY A 183 -13.76 -9.02 1.14
CA GLY A 183 -14.79 -9.72 1.92
C GLY A 183 -15.00 -11.19 1.58
N MET A 184 -13.97 -11.90 1.08
CA MET A 184 -14.06 -13.34 0.77
C MET A 184 -13.63 -14.21 1.93
#